data_AF-A0A840R8N1-F1
#
_entry.id   AF-A0A840R8N1-F1
#
_cell.length_a   1.000
_cell.length_b   1.000
_cell.length_c   1.000
_cell.angle_alpha   90.00
_cell.angle_beta   90.00
_cell.angle_gamma   90.00
#
_symmetry.space_group_name_H-M   'P 1'
#
loop_
_entity.id
_entity.type
_entity.pdbx_description
1 polymer ?
#
loop_
_entity_poly.entity_id
_entity_poly.type
_entity_poly.pdbx_seq_one_letter_code
_entity_poly.pdbx_strand_id
1 'polypeptide(L)'
;MVKRRTPLATATPRQEPSAEQIEAFASGVDGGTKQLTTVEPDKSLSPKASRDYKAIRVPFNKYEFEALGILATKTGRSKLNTIRHALLRLADEESEQS
;
A
#
# COMPACT_ATOMS: atom_id res chain seq x y z
N MET A 1 28.85 -37.15 12.89
CA MET A 1 29.56 -36.71 11.66
C MET A 1 28.54 -36.16 10.68
N VAL A 2 28.58 -34.86 10.38
CA VAL A 2 27.66 -34.22 9.42
C VAL A 2 28.20 -34.43 8.01
N LYS A 3 27.44 -35.13 7.16
CA LYS A 3 27.75 -35.27 5.73
C LYS A 3 27.70 -33.89 5.08
N ARG A 4 28.86 -33.38 4.63
CA ARG A 4 28.94 -32.14 3.85
C ARG A 4 28.21 -32.36 2.53
N ARG A 5 27.36 -31.41 2.13
CA ARG A 5 26.78 -31.40 0.78
C ARG A 5 27.87 -30.93 -0.19
N THR A 6 28.17 -31.74 -1.19
CA THR A 6 28.98 -31.35 -2.35
C THR A 6 28.09 -30.55 -3.30
N PRO A 7 28.47 -29.34 -3.74
CA PRO A 7 27.72 -28.63 -4.76
C PRO A 7 27.76 -29.44 -6.05
N LEU A 8 26.58 -29.73 -6.62
CA LEU A 8 26.47 -30.34 -7.94
C LEU A 8 26.97 -29.31 -8.94
N ALA A 9 28.05 -29.62 -9.64
CA ALA A 9 28.63 -28.78 -10.67
C ALA A 9 27.76 -28.80 -11.93
N THR A 10 26.55 -28.23 -11.86
CA THR A 10 25.89 -27.65 -13.05
C THR A 10 26.49 -26.26 -13.24
N ALA A 11 27.79 -26.23 -13.55
CA ALA A 11 28.46 -25.06 -14.06
C ALA A 11 28.06 -24.92 -15.52
N THR A 12 26.95 -24.23 -15.78
CA THR A 12 26.86 -23.47 -17.03
C THR A 12 28.10 -22.59 -17.11
N PRO A 13 28.80 -22.52 -18.26
CA PRO A 13 29.95 -21.64 -18.38
C PRO A 13 29.49 -20.24 -17.99
N ARG A 14 30.16 -19.63 -17.00
CA ARG A 14 29.93 -18.22 -16.66
C ARG A 14 30.29 -17.42 -17.92
N GLN A 15 29.28 -17.08 -18.71
CA GLN A 15 29.45 -16.08 -19.74
C GLN A 15 29.87 -14.80 -19.02
N GLU A 16 31.01 -14.26 -19.44
CA GLU A 16 31.40 -12.93 -19.02
C GLU A 16 30.27 -11.98 -19.45
N PRO A 17 29.77 -11.14 -18.54
CA PRO A 17 28.71 -10.20 -18.89
C PRO A 17 29.21 -9.32 -20.03
N SER A 18 28.40 -9.16 -21.07
CA SER A 18 28.74 -8.29 -22.19
C SER A 18 28.86 -6.84 -21.71
N ALA A 19 29.60 -6.01 -22.45
CA ALA A 19 29.77 -4.60 -22.12
C ALA A 19 28.42 -3.89 -21.90
N GLU A 20 27.41 -4.23 -22.70
CA GLU A 20 26.04 -3.71 -22.58
C GLU A 20 25.38 -4.06 -21.24
N GLN A 21 25.63 -5.28 -20.70
CA GLN A 21 25.10 -5.69 -19.41
C GLN A 21 25.79 -4.96 -18.25
N ILE A 22 27.07 -4.63 -18.42
CA ILE A 22 27.84 -3.87 -17.42
C ILE A 22 27.38 -2.41 -17.40
N GLU A 23 27.12 -1.81 -18.56
CA GLU A 23 26.59 -0.44 -18.67
C GLU A 23 25.15 -0.33 -18.14
N ALA A 24 24.29 -1.32 -18.43
CA ALA A 24 22.93 -1.39 -17.88
C ALA A 24 22.93 -1.55 -16.35
N PHE A 25 23.92 -2.25 -15.80
CA PHE A 25 24.08 -2.39 -14.35
C PHE A 25 24.62 -1.11 -13.70
N ALA A 26 25.64 -0.48 -14.30
CA ALA A 26 26.23 0.77 -13.79
C ALA A 26 25.24 1.95 -13.82
N SER A 27 24.45 2.08 -14.89
CA SER A 27 23.42 3.11 -15.01
C SER A 27 22.27 2.95 -13.99
N GLY A 28 22.03 1.72 -13.50
CA GLY A 28 21.09 1.45 -12.41
C GLY A 28 21.55 1.94 -11.02
N VAL A 29 22.85 2.21 -10.83
CA VAL A 29 23.44 2.67 -9.56
C VAL A 29 23.54 4.19 -9.51
N ASP A 30 23.77 4.86 -10.65
CA ASP A 30 23.90 6.33 -10.76
C ASP A 30 22.57 7.11 -10.63
N GLY A 31 21.49 6.46 -10.20
CA GLY A 31 20.21 7.15 -9.96
C GLY A 31 19.46 7.54 -11.24
N GLY A 32 19.78 6.91 -12.38
CA GLY A 32 19.03 7.01 -13.61
C GLY A 32 17.65 6.36 -13.49
N THR A 33 16.66 7.15 -13.08
CA THR A 33 15.22 6.88 -13.22
C THR A 33 14.78 5.46 -12.84
N LYS A 34 14.86 5.10 -11.55
CA LYS A 34 13.67 4.51 -10.97
C LYS A 34 12.63 5.61 -10.94
N GLN A 35 11.87 5.73 -12.03
CA GLN A 35 10.52 6.28 -11.94
C GLN A 35 9.84 5.48 -10.84
N LEU A 36 9.85 6.07 -9.65
CA LEU A 36 9.02 5.67 -8.54
C LEU A 36 7.61 5.68 -9.11
N THR A 37 7.07 4.48 -9.27
CA THR A 37 5.66 4.20 -9.52
C THR A 37 5.13 4.91 -10.76
N THR A 38 4.89 4.14 -11.81
CA THR A 38 3.67 4.30 -12.61
C THR A 38 2.52 4.51 -11.64
N VAL A 39 2.17 5.77 -11.40
CA VAL A 39 0.85 6.16 -10.91
C VAL A 39 -0.03 5.84 -12.11
N GLU A 40 -0.50 4.59 -12.16
CA GLU A 40 -1.56 4.19 -13.08
C GLU A 40 -2.65 5.27 -12.98
N PRO A 41 -2.99 5.96 -14.08
CA PRO A 41 -3.97 7.02 -14.05
C PRO A 41 -5.29 6.42 -13.57
N ASP A 42 -5.76 6.94 -12.44
CA ASP A 42 -7.10 6.76 -11.89
C ASP A 42 -7.74 5.43 -12.25
N LYS A 43 -7.25 4.36 -11.63
CA LYS A 43 -8.06 3.15 -11.46
C LYS A 43 -9.34 3.63 -10.78
N SER A 44 -10.39 3.83 -11.58
CA SER A 44 -11.67 4.46 -11.27
C SER A 44 -11.90 4.60 -9.76
N LEU A 45 -12.08 5.82 -9.24
CA LEU A 45 -12.48 6.13 -7.86
C LEU A 45 -13.84 5.47 -7.55
N SER A 46 -13.83 4.16 -7.43
CA SER A 46 -15.00 3.34 -7.26
C SER A 46 -15.25 3.22 -5.77
N PRO A 47 -16.47 3.52 -5.28
CA PRO A 47 -16.82 3.35 -3.87
C PRO A 47 -16.62 1.92 -3.34
N LYS A 48 -16.47 0.94 -4.25
CA LYS A 48 -16.26 -0.48 -3.93
C LYS A 48 -14.81 -0.95 -4.08
N ALA A 49 -13.85 -0.03 -4.26
CA ALA A 49 -12.44 -0.36 -4.34
C ALA A 49 -11.92 -1.03 -3.05
N SER A 50 -10.82 -1.78 -3.18
CA SER A 50 -10.14 -2.42 -2.04
C SER A 50 -9.54 -1.38 -1.08
N ARG A 51 -9.42 -1.75 0.19
CA ARG A 51 -8.98 -0.86 1.28
C ARG A 51 -7.49 -1.04 1.56
N ASP A 52 -6.68 -0.93 0.51
CA ASP A 52 -5.26 -1.30 0.56
C ASP A 52 -4.33 -0.12 0.94
N TYR A 53 -4.91 1.07 1.15
CA TYR A 53 -4.18 2.27 1.55
C TYR A 53 -3.71 2.23 3.01
N LYS A 54 -2.79 3.14 3.34
CA LYS A 54 -2.16 3.23 4.66
C LYS A 54 -3.20 3.37 5.78
N ALA A 55 -3.14 2.47 6.76
CA ALA A 55 -3.97 2.56 7.96
C ALA A 55 -3.58 3.78 8.81
N ILE A 56 -4.58 4.51 9.27
CA ILE A 56 -4.43 5.67 10.16
C ILE A 56 -4.69 5.21 11.61
N ARG A 57 -3.86 5.68 12.54
CA ARG A 57 -4.06 5.47 13.98
C ARG A 57 -4.59 6.76 14.59
N VAL A 58 -5.86 6.75 15.00
CA VAL A 58 -6.53 7.91 15.60
C VAL A 58 -6.72 7.64 17.09
N PRO A 59 -6.03 8.36 18.00
CA PRO A 59 -6.31 8.29 19.42
C PRO A 59 -7.64 9.00 19.72
N PHE A 60 -8.47 8.38 20.56
CA PHE A 60 -9.75 8.95 21.01
C PHE A 60 -9.71 9.25 22.50
N ASN A 61 -10.41 10.30 22.91
CA ASN A 61 -10.77 10.45 24.31
C ASN A 61 -11.99 9.55 24.66
N LYS A 62 -12.34 9.50 25.95
CA LYS A 62 -13.46 8.66 26.42
C LYS A 62 -14.79 9.06 25.78
N TYR A 63 -15.07 10.37 25.71
CA TYR A 63 -16.32 10.90 25.19
C TYR A 63 -16.52 10.53 23.70
N GLU A 64 -15.50 10.75 22.88
CA GLU A 64 -15.52 10.43 21.45
C GLU A 64 -15.69 8.93 21.22
N PHE A 65 -15.00 8.10 22.01
CA PHE A 65 -15.08 6.65 21.87
C PHE A 65 -16.47 6.11 22.25
N GLU A 66 -17.09 6.66 23.30
CA GLU A 66 -18.46 6.32 23.70
C GLU A 66 -19.47 6.79 22.64
N ALA A 67 -19.35 8.02 22.15
CA ALA A 67 -20.21 8.55 21.08
C ALA A 67 -20.12 7.69 19.81
N LEU A 68 -18.92 7.28 19.42
CA LEU A 68 -18.72 6.34 18.31
C LEU A 68 -19.39 4.99 18.57
N GLY A 69 -19.34 4.50 19.82
CA GLY A 69 -20.02 3.28 20.23
C GLY A 69 -21.53 3.35 20.06
N ILE A 70 -22.14 4.43 20.54
CA ILE A 70 -23.60 4.68 20.44
C ILE A 70 -24.02 4.86 18.98
N LEU A 71 -23.24 5.60 18.19
CA LEU A 71 -23.53 5.80 16.77
C LEU A 71 -23.44 4.49 15.98
N ALA A 72 -22.44 3.66 16.29
CA ALA A 72 -22.27 2.35 15.68
C ALA A 72 -23.46 1.40 15.97
N THR A 73 -23.92 1.35 17.22
CA THR A 73 -25.08 0.52 17.58
C THR A 73 -26.37 1.02 16.94
N LYS A 74 -26.61 2.34 16.97
CA LYS A 74 -27.80 2.95 16.36
C LYS A 74 -27.89 2.70 14.85
N THR A 75 -26.75 2.67 14.17
CA THR A 75 -26.69 2.46 12.72
C THR A 75 -26.53 1.00 12.30
N GLY A 76 -26.36 0.07 13.24
CA GLY A 76 -26.06 -1.34 12.96
C GLY A 76 -24.73 -1.56 12.24
N ARG A 77 -23.78 -0.62 12.36
CA ARG A 77 -22.47 -0.66 11.68
C ARG A 77 -21.36 -0.96 12.68
N SER A 78 -20.25 -1.54 12.22
CA SER A 78 -19.04 -1.61 13.03
C SER A 78 -18.42 -0.21 13.20
N LYS A 79 -17.71 0.03 14.32
CA LYS A 79 -17.10 1.33 14.62
C LYS A 79 -16.25 1.87 13.46
N LEU A 80 -15.43 1.01 12.84
CA LEU A 80 -14.63 1.37 11.67
C LEU A 80 -15.48 1.73 10.45
N ASN A 81 -16.61 1.06 10.23
CA ASN A 81 -17.50 1.38 9.12
C ASN A 81 -18.28 2.68 9.38
N THR A 82 -18.63 2.94 10.64
CA THR A 82 -19.23 4.21 11.07
C THR A 82 -18.31 5.39 10.80
N ILE A 83 -17.00 5.29 11.14
CA ILE A 83 -16.02 6.34 10.84
C ILE A 83 -15.95 6.61 9.32
N ARG A 84 -15.86 5.56 8.50
CA ARG A 84 -15.81 5.71 7.04
C ARG A 84 -17.06 6.39 6.49
N HIS A 85 -18.23 5.97 6.96
CA HIS A 85 -19.50 6.56 6.52
C HIS A 85 -19.63 8.02 6.97
N ALA A 86 -19.21 8.35 8.19
CA ALA A 86 -19.22 9.73 8.68
C ALA A 86 -18.30 10.63 7.84
N LEU A 87 -17.12 10.13 7.46
CA LEU A 87 -16.19 10.87 6.61
C LEU A 87 -16.77 11.14 5.21
N LEU A 88 -17.36 10.14 4.55
CA LEU A 88 -17.99 10.34 3.24
C LEU A 88 -19.14 11.35 3.32
N ARG A 89 -20.01 11.19 4.32
CA ARG A 89 -21.14 12.09 4.53
C ARG A 89 -20.68 13.54 4.75
N LEU A 90 -19.64 13.75 5.56
CA LEU A 90 -19.11 15.08 5.80
C LEU A 90 -18.47 15.66 4.53
N ALA A 91 -17.77 14.84 3.74
CA ALA A 91 -17.21 15.28 2.47
C ALA A 91 -18.31 15.70 1.48
N ASP A 92 -19.42 14.95 1.42
CA ASP A 92 -20.58 15.30 0.60
C ASP A 92 -21.18 16.65 1.07
N GLU A 93 -21.40 16.80 2.39
CA GLU A 93 -21.97 18.02 3.01
C GLU A 93 -21.10 19.29 2.75
N GLU A 94 -19.78 19.17 2.72
CA GLU A 94 -18.85 20.28 2.42
C GLU A 94 -18.77 20.58 0.91
N SER A 95 -18.90 19.55 0.07
CA SER A 95 -18.90 19.72 -1.39
C SER A 95 -20.17 20.41 -1.90
N GLU A 96 -21.30 20.25 -1.21
CA GLU A 96 -22.56 20.92 -1.52
C GLU A 96 -22.60 22.40 -1.07
N GLN A 97 -21.69 22.81 -0.17
CA GLN A 97 -21.61 24.17 0.37
C GLN A 97 -20.60 25.07 -0.36
N SER A 98 -19.79 24.51 -1.27
CA SER A 98 -18.78 25.22 -2.07
C SER A 98 -19.28 25.52 -3.48
#